data_AF-A0A8H7B6I6-F1
#
_entry.id   AF-A0A8H7B6I6-F1
#
_cell.length_a   1.000
_cell.length_b   1.000
_cell.length_c   1.000
_cell.angle_alpha   90.00
_cell.angle_beta   90.00
_cell.angle_gamma   90.00
#
_symmetry.space_group_name_H-M   'P 1'
#
loop_
_entity.id
_entity.type
_entity.pdbx_description
1 polymer ?
#
loop_
_entity_poly.entity_id
_entity_poly.type
_entity_poly.pdbx_seq_one_letter_code
_entity_poly.pdbx_strand_id
1 'polypeptide(L)'
;MPASPSIQSYFSSSTTKNDDGFATKEAHAALASSEATATSAWAPAFDYEEADLGTLEPGPCKLVLMGRVVYFIDQARPSKSHKAAQGCIKVLLADDTGVLTVRIWYNTTQYRLKLGQLLSVWTVHISNSSEFNSLAQNTAPMFTTIFPEGDRNCHVMVHENSDDGRRYRRPYGIRESKVLTGLMTLKSFTDGGYDVEEPKLLVCVKSIGARKKYINRNGTTSELISIGIFDDTADGQLTLYSSMCDSAPLLIASKTVLLISNPGWRIEKMAKLTLSGNSRIDIDPDMGDARRLRALAQKLTKKEHVNPPFLIADTLVDDFKTAAIRALYTLADVDDVARSLSNRRSKETIAGYLSVIVTELNIVTTFRRNMLMSNECCGIPIFANNIEIKCKQCGRVVKLRINPRILGALLDETGQISSGKLILSDAAWSQLLGRTSEQLLHTPIDVLRYLEERVLFLRITMGFALNLEDEIGRLAIWCIRS
;
A
#
# COMPACT_ATOMS: atom_id res chain seq x y z
N MET A 1 7.16 1.54 -92.89
CA MET A 1 6.05 2.52 -92.87
C MET A 1 4.75 1.74 -92.98
N PRO A 2 3.61 2.09 -92.38
CA PRO A 2 3.28 2.57 -91.03
C PRO A 2 2.33 1.55 -90.33
N ALA A 3 1.66 1.98 -89.27
CA ALA A 3 0.87 1.21 -88.30
C ALA A 3 -0.65 1.09 -88.60
N SER A 4 -1.27 0.10 -87.93
CA SER A 4 -2.69 -0.01 -87.49
C SER A 4 -3.77 -0.13 -88.60
N PRO A 5 -5.06 -0.52 -88.34
CA PRO A 5 -5.78 -0.72 -87.07
C PRO A 5 -6.80 -1.92 -86.98
N SER A 6 -7.40 -2.06 -85.78
CA SER A 6 -8.81 -2.36 -85.42
C SER A 6 -9.61 -3.52 -86.02
N ILE A 7 -10.28 -4.28 -85.14
CA ILE A 7 -11.74 -4.50 -85.20
C ILE A 7 -12.30 -4.39 -83.76
N GLN A 8 -12.66 -3.18 -83.35
CA GLN A 8 -13.93 -2.99 -82.68
C GLN A 8 -14.99 -3.05 -83.77
N SER A 9 -15.88 -4.03 -83.71
CA SER A 9 -17.29 -3.90 -84.09
C SER A 9 -17.89 -5.29 -84.20
N TYR A 10 -18.37 -5.82 -83.08
CA TYR A 10 -19.66 -6.49 -83.11
C TYR A 10 -20.36 -6.27 -81.76
N PHE A 11 -21.25 -5.28 -81.80
CA PHE A 11 -22.43 -5.05 -80.98
C PHE A 11 -22.33 -4.23 -79.69
N SER A 12 -22.98 -3.07 -79.82
CA SER A 12 -23.38 -2.13 -78.78
C SER A 12 -24.72 -2.51 -78.14
N SER A 13 -24.80 -2.17 -76.86
CA SER A 13 -25.94 -1.72 -76.05
C SER A 13 -27.13 -2.64 -75.74
N SER A 14 -27.26 -2.94 -74.44
CA SER A 14 -28.47 -2.59 -73.69
C SER A 14 -28.11 -2.15 -72.27
N THR A 15 -28.50 -0.94 -71.92
CA THR A 15 -28.48 -0.32 -70.59
C THR A 15 -29.27 -1.11 -69.55
N THR A 16 -28.75 -1.28 -68.32
CA THR A 16 -29.42 -0.91 -67.05
C THR A 16 -28.65 -1.42 -65.81
N LYS A 17 -28.63 -0.55 -64.79
CA LYS A 17 -28.22 -0.72 -63.39
C LYS A 17 -26.72 -0.78 -63.08
N ASN A 18 -26.19 0.38 -62.67
CA ASN A 18 -25.12 0.45 -61.68
C ASN A 18 -25.66 -0.17 -60.38
N ASP A 19 -25.33 -1.44 -60.14
CA ASP A 19 -25.54 -2.12 -58.88
C ASP A 19 -24.13 -2.44 -58.36
N ASP A 20 -23.65 -1.69 -57.39
CA ASP A 20 -22.29 -1.76 -56.85
C ASP A 20 -22.13 -2.95 -55.89
N GLY A 21 -22.74 -4.10 -56.19
CA GLY A 21 -22.42 -5.39 -55.58
C GLY A 21 -22.57 -5.52 -54.06
N PHE A 22 -22.92 -4.46 -53.34
CA PHE A 22 -23.17 -4.47 -51.92
C PHE A 22 -24.68 -4.53 -51.71
N ALA A 23 -25.16 -5.66 -51.19
CA ALA A 23 -26.52 -5.70 -50.69
C ALA A 23 -26.65 -4.61 -49.62
N THR A 24 -27.72 -3.80 -49.67
CA THR A 24 -28.03 -2.78 -48.64
C THR A 24 -28.05 -3.34 -47.21
N LYS A 25 -28.19 -4.67 -47.07
CA LYS A 25 -28.01 -5.41 -45.81
C LYS A 25 -26.55 -5.43 -45.29
N GLU A 26 -25.55 -5.44 -46.15
CA GLU A 26 -24.12 -5.38 -45.77
C GLU A 26 -23.68 -3.97 -45.38
N ALA A 27 -24.21 -2.94 -46.06
CA ALA A 27 -24.00 -1.54 -45.65
C ALA A 27 -24.67 -1.23 -44.29
N HIS A 28 -25.88 -1.77 -44.05
CA HIS A 28 -26.51 -1.69 -42.73
C HIS A 28 -25.81 -2.53 -41.66
N ALA A 29 -25.20 -3.67 -42.00
CA ALA A 29 -24.38 -4.45 -41.07
C ALA A 29 -23.06 -3.74 -40.70
N ALA A 30 -22.45 -3.04 -41.67
CA ALA A 30 -21.26 -2.22 -41.44
C ALA A 30 -21.56 -0.98 -40.59
N LEU A 31 -22.71 -0.33 -40.79
CA LEU A 31 -23.16 0.79 -39.93
C LEU A 31 -23.58 0.32 -38.53
N ALA A 32 -24.22 -0.84 -38.40
CA ALA A 32 -24.52 -1.45 -37.10
C ALA A 32 -23.26 -1.84 -36.31
N SER A 33 -22.15 -2.15 -36.99
CA SER A 33 -20.87 -2.45 -36.35
C SER A 33 -20.13 -1.22 -35.80
N SER A 34 -20.48 -0.02 -36.27
CA SER A 34 -19.86 1.24 -35.81
C SER A 34 -20.64 1.93 -34.68
N GLU A 35 -21.89 1.51 -34.41
CA GLU A 35 -22.72 1.99 -33.29
C GLU A 35 -22.87 0.97 -32.15
N ALA A 36 -22.28 -0.23 -32.27
CA ALA A 36 -22.22 -1.24 -31.20
C ALA A 36 -21.17 -0.89 -30.13
N THR A 37 -21.11 0.37 -29.70
CA THR A 37 -20.44 0.83 -28.48
C THR A 37 -21.41 0.79 -27.31
N ALA A 38 -21.77 -0.41 -26.88
CA ALA A 38 -22.26 -0.75 -25.54
C ALA A 38 -22.52 -2.25 -25.55
N THR A 39 -22.03 -2.96 -24.55
CA THR A 39 -22.53 -4.27 -24.07
C THR A 39 -23.74 -4.79 -24.85
N SER A 40 -23.52 -5.69 -25.82
CA SER A 40 -24.56 -6.66 -26.17
C SER A 40 -25.00 -7.24 -24.83
N ALA A 41 -26.23 -6.95 -24.41
CA ALA A 41 -26.73 -7.33 -23.09
C ALA A 41 -26.71 -8.84 -22.99
N TRP A 42 -25.60 -9.39 -22.49
CA TRP A 42 -25.45 -10.81 -22.26
C TRP A 42 -26.50 -11.19 -21.22
N ALA A 43 -27.32 -12.19 -21.56
CA ALA A 43 -28.31 -12.75 -20.67
C ALA A 43 -27.80 -14.11 -20.18
N PRO A 44 -27.87 -14.40 -18.87
CA PRO A 44 -27.46 -15.68 -18.33
C PRO A 44 -28.19 -16.83 -19.03
N ALA A 45 -27.43 -17.82 -19.52
CA ALA A 45 -27.99 -19.03 -20.13
C ALA A 45 -28.57 -20.01 -19.11
N PHE A 46 -28.18 -19.86 -17.84
CA PHE A 46 -28.60 -20.69 -16.72
C PHE A 46 -28.84 -19.84 -15.48
N ASP A 47 -29.44 -20.45 -14.47
CA ASP A 47 -29.41 -19.94 -13.09
C ASP A 47 -28.05 -20.31 -12.50
N TYR A 48 -27.19 -19.30 -12.31
CA TYR A 48 -25.88 -19.45 -11.68
C TYR A 48 -26.00 -19.13 -10.20
N GLU A 49 -25.40 -19.96 -9.36
CA GLU A 49 -25.34 -19.78 -7.92
C GLU A 49 -24.15 -18.89 -7.54
N GLU A 50 -24.34 -17.97 -6.60
CA GLU A 50 -23.23 -17.19 -6.05
C GLU A 50 -22.41 -18.07 -5.09
N ALA A 51 -21.08 -18.06 -5.23
CA ALA A 51 -20.19 -18.81 -4.37
C ALA A 51 -18.93 -18.02 -4.00
N ASP A 52 -18.46 -18.27 -2.78
CA ASP A 52 -17.20 -17.77 -2.26
C ASP A 52 -16.02 -18.57 -2.84
N LEU A 53 -14.89 -17.91 -3.09
CA LEU A 53 -13.74 -18.55 -3.74
C LEU A 53 -13.10 -19.64 -2.87
N GLY A 54 -13.23 -19.55 -1.55
CA GLY A 54 -12.69 -20.50 -0.57
C GLY A 54 -13.50 -21.79 -0.43
N THR A 55 -14.73 -21.84 -0.96
CA THR A 55 -15.62 -23.02 -0.85
C THR A 55 -15.76 -23.79 -2.16
N LEU A 56 -14.93 -23.47 -3.16
CA LEU A 56 -15.02 -24.08 -4.48
C LEU A 56 -14.53 -25.52 -4.46
N GLU A 57 -15.31 -26.40 -5.10
CA GLU A 57 -14.96 -27.80 -5.32
C GLU A 57 -14.77 -28.06 -6.83
N PRO A 58 -13.80 -28.91 -7.24
CA PRO A 58 -13.61 -29.24 -8.65
C PRO A 58 -14.81 -29.98 -9.23
N GLY A 59 -15.22 -29.62 -10.43
CA GLY A 59 -16.28 -30.29 -11.20
C GLY A 59 -17.16 -29.34 -12.00
N PRO A 60 -18.15 -29.90 -12.72
CA PRO A 60 -19.19 -29.11 -13.39
C PRO A 60 -20.06 -28.39 -12.36
N CYS A 61 -20.17 -27.07 -12.47
CA CYS A 61 -20.92 -26.23 -11.54
C CYS A 61 -21.29 -24.91 -12.21
N LYS A 62 -22.46 -24.37 -11.95
CA LYS A 62 -22.91 -23.11 -12.57
C LYS A 62 -22.79 -22.01 -11.53
N LEU A 63 -21.67 -21.29 -11.54
CA LEU A 63 -21.34 -20.33 -10.50
C LEU A 63 -21.16 -18.91 -11.04
N VAL A 64 -21.59 -17.93 -10.25
CA VAL A 64 -21.15 -16.53 -10.34
C VAL A 64 -20.15 -16.29 -9.22
N LEU A 65 -18.95 -15.91 -9.61
CA LEU A 65 -17.85 -15.65 -8.70
C LEU A 65 -17.46 -14.19 -8.79
N MET A 66 -17.25 -13.54 -7.63
CA MET A 66 -16.90 -12.13 -7.58
C MET A 66 -15.67 -11.93 -6.69
N GLY A 67 -14.76 -11.06 -7.12
CA GLY A 67 -13.57 -10.73 -6.33
C GLY A 67 -12.75 -9.59 -6.94
N ARG A 68 -11.61 -9.28 -6.33
CA ARG A 68 -10.67 -8.29 -6.84
C ARG A 68 -9.54 -8.92 -7.63
N VAL A 69 -9.15 -8.25 -8.71
CA VAL A 69 -7.97 -8.60 -9.51
C VAL A 69 -6.72 -8.31 -8.70
N VAL A 70 -6.06 -9.35 -8.19
CA VAL A 70 -4.83 -9.22 -7.38
C VAL A 70 -3.56 -9.54 -8.16
N TYR A 71 -3.69 -10.05 -9.38
CA TYR A 71 -2.63 -10.14 -10.38
C TYR A 71 -3.26 -10.44 -11.73
N PHE A 72 -2.66 -9.97 -12.83
CA PHE A 72 -3.02 -10.45 -14.15
C PHE A 72 -1.86 -10.33 -15.13
N ILE A 73 -1.90 -11.16 -16.16
CA ILE A 73 -0.99 -11.08 -17.30
C ILE A 73 -1.74 -11.43 -18.58
N ASP A 74 -1.54 -10.60 -19.60
CA ASP A 74 -2.06 -10.85 -20.94
C ASP A 74 -1.02 -11.66 -21.75
N GLN A 75 -1.44 -12.81 -22.26
CA GLN A 75 -0.66 -13.68 -23.12
C GLN A 75 -1.29 -13.68 -24.51
N ALA A 76 -0.85 -12.75 -25.35
CA ALA A 76 -1.20 -12.75 -26.76
C ALA A 76 -0.69 -14.06 -27.41
N ARG A 77 -1.59 -14.77 -28.11
CA ARG A 77 -1.32 -16.00 -28.85
C ARG A 77 -1.88 -15.83 -30.26
N PRO A 78 -1.25 -15.00 -31.10
CA PRO A 78 -1.79 -14.69 -32.42
C PRO A 78 -1.91 -15.97 -33.24
N SER A 79 -3.13 -16.29 -33.67
CA SER A 79 -3.43 -17.45 -34.49
C SER A 79 -3.89 -17.01 -35.87
N LYS A 80 -3.42 -17.68 -36.92
CA LYS A 80 -3.81 -17.40 -38.31
C LYS A 80 -5.26 -17.80 -38.62
N SER A 81 -5.93 -18.52 -37.71
CA SER A 81 -7.34 -18.93 -37.87
C SER A 81 -8.28 -17.88 -37.26
N HIS A 82 -9.22 -17.37 -38.05
CA HIS A 82 -10.23 -16.40 -37.61
C HIS A 82 -11.16 -16.90 -36.49
N LYS A 83 -11.29 -18.22 -36.32
CA LYS A 83 -12.12 -18.84 -35.27
C LYS A 83 -11.33 -19.24 -34.02
N ALA A 84 -10.00 -19.10 -34.03
CA ALA A 84 -9.17 -19.44 -32.89
C ALA A 84 -9.02 -18.23 -31.95
N ALA A 85 -8.90 -18.50 -30.65
CA ALA A 85 -8.57 -17.46 -29.68
C ALA A 85 -7.22 -16.81 -30.03
N GLN A 86 -7.17 -15.48 -29.93
CA GLN A 86 -6.01 -14.66 -30.25
C GLN A 86 -5.16 -14.34 -29.03
N GLY A 87 -5.67 -14.61 -27.83
CA GLY A 87 -4.93 -14.47 -26.59
C GLY A 87 -5.68 -15.02 -25.38
N CYS A 88 -4.98 -15.02 -24.25
CA CYS A 88 -5.49 -15.45 -22.96
C CYS A 88 -4.99 -14.48 -21.88
N ILE A 89 -5.92 -13.88 -21.15
CA ILE A 89 -5.59 -13.15 -19.93
C ILE A 89 -5.67 -14.14 -18.78
N LYS A 90 -4.57 -14.32 -18.06
CA LYS A 90 -4.55 -15.06 -16.79
C LYS A 90 -4.72 -14.06 -15.66
N VAL A 91 -5.76 -14.24 -14.84
CA VAL A 91 -6.12 -13.36 -13.74
C VAL A 91 -6.10 -14.15 -12.45
N LEU A 92 -5.55 -13.59 -11.37
CA LEU A 92 -5.86 -14.05 -10.03
C LEU A 92 -6.94 -13.17 -9.45
N LEU A 93 -8.05 -13.84 -9.16
CA LEU A 93 -9.20 -13.25 -8.51
C LEU A 93 -9.15 -13.64 -7.03
N ALA A 94 -9.24 -12.67 -6.14
CA ALA A 94 -9.29 -12.92 -4.71
C ALA A 94 -10.53 -12.28 -4.08
N ASP A 95 -11.09 -12.97 -3.11
CA ASP A 95 -12.13 -12.46 -2.22
C ASP A 95 -11.63 -12.54 -0.77
N ASP A 96 -12.56 -12.44 0.18
CA ASP A 96 -12.24 -12.52 1.61
C ASP A 96 -11.99 -13.98 2.07
N THR A 97 -12.28 -14.97 1.22
CA THR A 97 -12.33 -16.41 1.57
C THR A 97 -11.30 -17.27 0.84
N GLY A 98 -10.74 -16.81 -0.28
CA GLY A 98 -9.85 -17.60 -1.12
C GLY A 98 -9.30 -16.84 -2.34
N VAL A 99 -8.64 -17.59 -3.21
CA VAL A 99 -8.06 -17.09 -4.46
C VAL A 99 -8.28 -18.11 -5.58
N LEU A 100 -8.70 -17.63 -6.75
CA LEU A 100 -8.96 -18.44 -7.94
C LEU A 100 -8.15 -17.95 -9.13
N THR A 101 -7.56 -18.87 -9.88
CA THR A 101 -6.98 -18.55 -11.19
C THR A 101 -8.08 -18.54 -12.26
N VAL A 102 -8.30 -17.42 -12.95
CA VAL A 102 -9.25 -17.30 -14.06
C VAL A 102 -8.49 -17.13 -15.36
N ARG A 103 -8.78 -18.00 -16.34
CA ARG A 103 -8.20 -17.94 -17.69
C ARG A 103 -9.26 -17.44 -18.67
N ILE A 104 -9.12 -16.20 -19.09
CA ILE A 104 -10.06 -15.53 -19.99
C ILE A 104 -9.49 -15.57 -21.40
N TRP A 105 -10.02 -16.44 -22.24
CA TRP A 105 -9.68 -16.43 -23.66
C TRP A 105 -10.46 -15.34 -24.38
N TYR A 106 -9.83 -14.73 -25.37
CA TYR A 106 -10.44 -13.69 -26.20
C TYR A 106 -10.03 -13.85 -27.67
N ASN A 107 -10.87 -13.36 -28.58
CA ASN A 107 -10.54 -13.23 -30.00
C ASN A 107 -10.41 -11.75 -30.34
N THR A 108 -11.45 -10.96 -30.08
CA THR A 108 -11.50 -9.53 -30.40
C THR A 108 -11.58 -8.63 -29.17
N THR A 109 -12.16 -9.11 -28.06
CA THR A 109 -12.44 -8.27 -26.88
C THR A 109 -11.19 -8.12 -26.01
N GLN A 110 -10.68 -6.90 -25.90
CA GLN A 110 -9.63 -6.57 -24.94
C GLN A 110 -10.25 -6.13 -23.61
N TYR A 111 -10.25 -7.03 -22.62
CA TYR A 111 -10.64 -6.70 -21.25
C TYR A 111 -9.57 -5.81 -20.61
N ARG A 112 -9.88 -4.53 -20.40
CA ARG A 112 -8.99 -3.55 -19.76
C ARG A 112 -8.98 -3.72 -18.25
N LEU A 113 -8.30 -4.77 -17.78
CA LEU A 113 -8.19 -5.05 -16.35
C LEU A 113 -7.19 -4.13 -15.65
N LYS A 114 -7.47 -3.82 -14.40
CA LYS A 114 -6.56 -3.10 -13.50
C LYS A 114 -6.45 -3.83 -12.16
N LEU A 115 -5.30 -3.69 -11.50
CA LEU A 115 -5.09 -4.23 -10.16
C LEU A 115 -6.06 -3.58 -9.16
N GLY A 116 -6.61 -4.40 -8.26
CA GLY A 116 -7.61 -4.00 -7.27
C GLY A 116 -9.03 -3.83 -7.82
N GLN A 117 -9.24 -3.99 -9.13
CA GLN A 117 -10.56 -3.83 -9.75
C GLN A 117 -11.48 -5.02 -9.44
N LEU A 118 -12.77 -4.74 -9.23
CA LEU A 118 -13.78 -5.76 -9.00
C LEU A 118 -14.17 -6.45 -10.32
N LEU A 119 -14.24 -7.77 -10.30
CA LEU A 119 -14.52 -8.62 -11.46
C LEU A 119 -15.55 -9.68 -11.08
N SER A 120 -16.58 -9.84 -11.90
CA SER A 120 -17.52 -10.97 -11.82
C SER A 120 -17.28 -11.95 -12.95
N VAL A 121 -17.33 -13.24 -12.65
CA VAL A 121 -17.07 -14.34 -13.58
C VAL A 121 -18.21 -15.34 -13.49
N TRP A 122 -18.86 -15.60 -14.62
CA TRP A 122 -19.84 -16.67 -14.78
C TRP A 122 -19.15 -17.86 -15.41
N THR A 123 -19.19 -19.01 -14.73
CA THR A 123 -18.54 -20.23 -15.20
C THR A 123 -19.41 -21.46 -15.00
N VAL A 124 -19.14 -22.49 -15.80
CA VAL A 124 -19.81 -23.79 -15.77
C VAL A 124 -18.94 -24.92 -15.23
N HIS A 125 -17.69 -24.62 -14.85
CA HIS A 125 -16.81 -25.60 -14.22
C HIS A 125 -15.71 -24.95 -13.38
N ILE A 126 -15.25 -25.69 -12.37
CA ILE A 126 -14.00 -25.44 -11.65
C ILE A 126 -13.10 -26.66 -11.81
N SER A 127 -11.80 -26.44 -11.98
CA SER A 127 -10.77 -27.47 -12.08
C SER A 127 -9.69 -27.24 -11.04
N ASN A 128 -8.96 -28.30 -10.69
CA ASN A 128 -7.77 -28.23 -9.85
C ASN A 128 -6.52 -28.56 -10.69
N SER A 129 -5.48 -27.75 -10.59
CA SER A 129 -4.23 -27.91 -11.35
C SER A 129 -3.21 -28.79 -10.62
N SER A 130 -3.66 -29.85 -9.93
CA SER A 130 -2.81 -30.66 -9.05
C SER A 130 -1.76 -31.52 -9.75
N GLU A 131 -1.81 -31.72 -11.09
CA GLU A 131 -0.82 -32.54 -11.81
C GLU A 131 -0.53 -32.05 -13.24
N PHE A 132 0.77 -32.13 -13.63
CA PHE A 132 1.40 -31.93 -14.95
C PHE A 132 0.86 -30.80 -15.86
N ASN A 133 1.72 -29.82 -16.18
CA ASN A 133 1.46 -28.60 -16.99
C ASN A 133 0.63 -27.50 -16.30
N SER A 134 1.01 -27.14 -15.06
CA SER A 134 0.49 -26.01 -14.23
C SER A 134 -0.34 -24.96 -15.02
N LEU A 135 -1.64 -25.22 -15.10
CA LEU A 135 -2.62 -24.32 -15.74
C LEU A 135 -3.06 -23.21 -14.77
N ALA A 136 -2.94 -23.49 -13.48
CA ALA A 136 -3.14 -22.58 -12.37
C ALA A 136 -1.82 -22.34 -11.61
N GLN A 137 -1.77 -21.28 -10.83
CA GLN A 137 -0.58 -20.96 -10.03
C GLN A 137 -0.57 -21.75 -8.74
N ASN A 138 0.61 -22.00 -8.17
CA ASN A 138 0.74 -22.75 -6.91
C ASN A 138 -0.01 -22.08 -5.74
N THR A 139 -0.06 -20.75 -5.74
CA THR A 139 -0.78 -19.94 -4.74
C THR A 139 -2.30 -19.96 -4.92
N ALA A 140 -2.81 -20.47 -6.04
CA ALA A 140 -4.23 -20.58 -6.37
C ALA A 140 -4.45 -21.78 -7.32
N PRO A 141 -4.38 -23.02 -6.80
CA PRO A 141 -4.39 -24.24 -7.62
C PRO A 141 -5.74 -24.52 -8.28
N MET A 142 -6.82 -23.99 -7.69
CA MET A 142 -8.14 -23.97 -8.29
C MET A 142 -8.17 -22.97 -9.45
N PHE A 143 -8.77 -23.38 -10.56
CA PHE A 143 -8.92 -22.51 -11.71
C PHE A 143 -10.19 -22.75 -12.50
N THR A 144 -10.56 -21.73 -13.28
CA THR A 144 -11.56 -21.86 -14.32
C THR A 144 -11.05 -21.27 -15.62
N THR A 145 -11.61 -21.76 -16.73
CA THR A 145 -11.28 -21.30 -18.07
C THR A 145 -12.56 -20.93 -18.79
N ILE A 146 -12.64 -19.71 -19.28
CA ILE A 146 -13.81 -19.15 -19.96
C ILE A 146 -13.43 -18.60 -21.33
N PHE A 147 -14.36 -18.66 -22.27
CA PHE A 147 -14.23 -18.02 -23.58
C PHE A 147 -15.54 -17.31 -23.95
N PRO A 148 -15.83 -16.14 -23.38
CA PRO A 148 -17.13 -15.48 -23.50
C PRO A 148 -17.56 -15.18 -24.95
N GLU A 149 -16.60 -15.01 -25.87
CA GLU A 149 -16.87 -14.76 -27.29
C GLU A 149 -17.26 -16.03 -28.06
N GLY A 150 -16.87 -17.21 -27.58
CA GLY A 150 -17.16 -18.50 -28.22
C GLY A 150 -18.18 -19.36 -27.47
N ASP A 151 -18.45 -19.06 -26.20
CA ASP A 151 -19.37 -19.82 -25.34
C ASP A 151 -20.30 -18.87 -24.57
N ARG A 152 -21.60 -18.97 -24.85
CA ARG A 152 -22.66 -18.17 -24.21
C ARG A 152 -22.88 -18.53 -22.74
N ASN A 153 -22.41 -19.70 -22.31
CA ASN A 153 -22.54 -20.20 -20.95
C ASN A 153 -21.49 -19.64 -20.00
N CYS A 154 -20.64 -18.74 -20.46
CA CYS A 154 -19.67 -18.06 -19.61
C CYS A 154 -19.63 -16.58 -19.93
N HIS A 155 -19.27 -15.80 -18.93
CA HIS A 155 -19.20 -14.35 -19.08
C HIS A 155 -18.22 -13.78 -18.08
N VAL A 156 -17.77 -12.56 -18.36
CA VAL A 156 -16.96 -11.77 -17.44
C VAL A 156 -17.42 -10.33 -17.49
N MET A 157 -17.57 -9.73 -16.31
CA MET A 157 -17.98 -8.35 -16.15
C MET A 157 -16.97 -7.59 -15.30
N VAL A 158 -16.41 -6.54 -15.91
CA VAL A 158 -15.48 -5.62 -15.26
C VAL A 158 -16.29 -4.48 -14.64
N HIS A 159 -16.19 -4.32 -13.32
CA HIS A 159 -16.94 -3.28 -12.60
C HIS A 159 -16.14 -1.98 -12.59
N GLU A 160 -16.50 -1.02 -13.44
CA GLU A 160 -15.85 0.30 -13.48
C GLU A 160 -16.55 1.34 -12.58
N ASN A 161 -17.88 1.40 -12.62
CA ASN A 161 -18.68 2.43 -11.93
C ASN A 161 -19.58 1.89 -10.80
N SER A 162 -19.64 0.58 -10.61
CA SER A 162 -20.51 -0.09 -9.63
C SER A 162 -19.79 -0.57 -8.37
N ASP A 163 -18.46 -0.41 -8.29
CA ASP A 163 -17.67 -0.73 -7.11
C ASP A 163 -17.62 0.49 -6.16
N ASP A 164 -18.15 0.31 -4.94
CA ASP A 164 -18.08 1.30 -3.86
C ASP A 164 -16.70 1.34 -3.19
N GLY A 165 -15.78 0.47 -3.65
CA GLY A 165 -14.43 0.35 -3.14
C GLY A 165 -14.37 -0.31 -1.75
N ARG A 166 -15.39 -1.05 -1.32
CA ARG A 166 -15.40 -1.70 0.00
C ARG A 166 -15.38 -3.22 -0.07
N ARG A 167 -16.06 -3.81 -1.05
CA ARG A 167 -16.18 -5.28 -1.18
C ARG A 167 -14.83 -5.95 -1.39
N TYR A 168 -14.62 -7.12 -0.79
CA TYR A 168 -13.46 -8.00 -1.05
C TYR A 168 -12.09 -7.32 -0.88
N ARG A 169 -11.99 -6.40 0.09
CA ARG A 169 -10.73 -5.71 0.40
C ARG A 169 -9.95 -6.36 1.52
N ARG A 170 -10.51 -7.37 2.19
CA ARG A 170 -9.79 -8.08 3.24
C ARG A 170 -9.02 -9.23 2.59
N PRO A 171 -7.68 -9.20 2.58
CA PRO A 171 -6.94 -10.32 2.01
C PRO A 171 -7.26 -11.61 2.76
N TYR A 172 -7.56 -12.68 2.01
CA TYR A 172 -7.73 -14.02 2.55
C TYR A 172 -6.57 -14.43 3.47
N GLY A 173 -6.89 -15.12 4.57
CA GLY A 173 -5.93 -15.59 5.56
C GLY A 173 -5.57 -14.57 6.66
N ILE A 174 -6.00 -13.30 6.53
CA ILE A 174 -5.74 -12.29 7.56
C ILE A 174 -6.73 -12.41 8.72
N ARG A 175 -6.20 -12.55 9.94
CA ARG A 175 -6.94 -12.47 11.20
C ARG A 175 -6.39 -11.29 12.01
N GLU A 176 -7.23 -10.35 12.42
CA GLU A 176 -6.79 -9.14 13.15
C GLU A 176 -6.07 -9.43 14.47
N SER A 177 -6.27 -10.63 15.05
CA SER A 177 -5.66 -11.06 16.30
C SER A 177 -4.30 -11.74 16.14
N LYS A 178 -3.80 -11.92 14.90
CA LYS A 178 -2.52 -12.60 14.63
C LYS A 178 -1.67 -11.80 13.67
N VAL A 179 -0.36 -11.77 13.93
CA VAL A 179 0.62 -11.24 12.98
C VAL A 179 0.51 -12.04 11.68
N LEU A 180 0.49 -11.33 10.55
CA LEU A 180 0.43 -11.95 9.24
C LEU A 180 1.74 -12.72 8.96
N THR A 181 1.64 -14.03 8.76
CA THR A 181 2.81 -14.88 8.48
C THR A 181 3.57 -14.41 7.26
N GLY A 182 4.89 -14.27 7.39
CA GLY A 182 5.78 -13.80 6.33
C GLY A 182 5.76 -12.28 6.11
N LEU A 183 4.94 -11.52 6.85
CA LEU A 183 4.99 -10.06 6.80
C LEU A 183 6.29 -9.55 7.41
N MET A 184 7.02 -8.75 6.65
CA MET A 184 8.26 -8.14 7.06
C MET A 184 8.41 -6.73 6.48
N THR A 185 9.38 -6.00 7.03
CA THR A 185 9.73 -4.66 6.54
C THR A 185 10.56 -4.75 5.26
N LEU A 186 10.58 -3.68 4.46
CA LEU A 186 11.41 -3.54 3.27
C LEU A 186 12.89 -3.75 3.59
N LYS A 187 13.36 -3.22 4.73
CA LYS A 187 14.74 -3.41 5.16
C LYS A 187 15.04 -4.86 5.51
N SER A 188 14.19 -5.49 6.32
CA SER A 188 14.32 -6.92 6.65
C SER A 188 14.31 -7.80 5.39
N PHE A 189 13.50 -7.44 4.39
CA PHE A 189 13.45 -8.15 3.12
C PHE A 189 14.76 -8.04 2.35
N THR A 190 15.36 -6.84 2.24
CA THR A 190 16.66 -6.67 1.56
C THR A 190 17.83 -7.28 2.34
N ASP A 191 17.70 -7.39 3.66
CA ASP A 191 18.73 -7.91 4.57
C ASP A 191 18.71 -9.46 4.70
N GLY A 192 17.97 -10.17 3.82
CA GLY A 192 17.92 -11.64 3.79
C GLY A 192 16.51 -12.23 3.84
N GLY A 193 15.49 -11.42 4.16
CA GLY A 193 14.10 -11.88 4.23
C GLY A 193 13.50 -12.32 2.89
N TYR A 194 14.15 -12.02 1.77
CA TYR A 194 13.73 -12.46 0.43
C TYR A 194 13.79 -13.99 0.23
N ASP A 195 14.57 -14.71 1.04
CA ASP A 195 14.69 -16.18 1.00
C ASP A 195 13.65 -16.88 1.89
N VAL A 196 12.86 -16.14 2.67
CA VAL A 196 11.79 -16.69 3.51
C VAL A 196 10.65 -17.21 2.64
N GLU A 197 10.04 -18.32 3.05
CA GLU A 197 8.86 -18.86 2.38
C GLU A 197 7.67 -17.89 2.49
N GLU A 198 7.07 -17.57 1.34
CA GLU A 198 5.95 -16.63 1.21
C GLU A 198 6.17 -15.23 1.82
N PRO A 199 7.20 -14.47 1.38
CA PRO A 199 7.47 -13.16 1.95
C PRO A 199 6.37 -12.17 1.56
N LYS A 200 5.95 -11.35 2.52
CA LYS A 200 4.91 -10.35 2.36
C LYS A 200 5.42 -8.99 2.80
N LEU A 201 5.13 -7.97 2.00
CA LEU A 201 5.53 -6.59 2.25
C LEU A 201 4.31 -5.69 2.26
N LEU A 202 4.17 -4.88 3.30
CA LEU A 202 3.14 -3.86 3.38
C LEU A 202 3.79 -2.50 3.18
N VAL A 203 3.45 -1.83 2.08
CA VAL A 203 4.13 -0.60 1.64
C VAL A 203 3.13 0.47 1.23
N CYS A 204 3.49 1.74 1.39
CA CYS A 204 2.73 2.86 0.86
C CYS A 204 3.35 3.36 -0.46
N VAL A 205 2.50 3.79 -1.39
CA VAL A 205 2.95 4.43 -2.63
C VAL A 205 3.55 5.80 -2.30
N LYS A 206 4.81 6.02 -2.67
CA LYS A 206 5.53 7.30 -2.51
C LYS A 206 5.41 8.20 -3.73
N SER A 207 5.55 7.61 -4.91
CA SER A 207 5.59 8.34 -6.18
C SER A 207 5.24 7.42 -7.34
N ILE A 208 4.76 8.00 -8.45
CA ILE A 208 4.43 7.27 -9.67
C ILE A 208 5.28 7.84 -10.79
N GLY A 209 6.14 7.00 -11.37
CA GLY A 209 7.01 7.37 -12.47
C GLY A 209 6.27 7.48 -13.81
N ALA A 210 6.94 8.06 -14.80
CA ALA A 210 6.45 8.10 -16.17
C ALA A 210 6.42 6.71 -16.82
N ARG A 211 5.45 6.48 -17.71
CA ARG A 211 5.38 5.30 -18.56
C ARG A 211 6.52 5.30 -19.58
N LYS A 212 7.30 4.23 -19.60
CA LYS A 212 8.47 4.07 -20.48
C LYS A 212 8.28 2.88 -21.40
N LYS A 213 8.73 3.02 -22.65
CA LYS A 213 8.85 1.92 -23.61
C LYS A 213 10.26 1.39 -23.60
N TYR A 214 10.43 0.08 -23.69
CA TYR A 214 11.72 -0.58 -23.79
C TYR A 214 11.63 -1.77 -24.74
N ILE A 215 12.75 -2.14 -25.35
CA ILE A 215 12.84 -3.28 -26.25
C ILE A 215 13.28 -4.50 -25.43
N ASN A 216 12.45 -5.54 -25.43
CA ASN A 216 12.77 -6.82 -24.83
C ASN A 216 13.91 -7.52 -25.57
N ARG A 217 14.53 -8.51 -24.94
CA ARG A 217 15.59 -9.34 -25.58
C ARG A 217 15.14 -10.04 -26.87
N ASN A 218 13.84 -10.28 -27.01
CA ASN A 218 13.23 -10.87 -28.21
C ASN A 218 12.88 -9.84 -29.30
N GLY A 219 13.30 -8.58 -29.17
CA GLY A 219 13.04 -7.50 -30.13
C GLY A 219 11.65 -6.86 -30.04
N THR A 220 10.76 -7.38 -29.18
CA THR A 220 9.43 -6.79 -29.00
C THR A 220 9.49 -5.55 -28.10
N THR A 221 8.66 -4.54 -28.39
CA THR A 221 8.54 -3.38 -27.50
C THR A 221 7.56 -3.68 -26.37
N SER A 222 7.92 -3.34 -25.14
CA SER A 222 7.05 -3.44 -23.96
C SER A 222 7.09 -2.15 -23.17
N GLU A 223 6.06 -1.96 -22.33
CA GLU A 223 5.94 -0.78 -21.48
C GLU A 223 6.23 -1.14 -20.03
N LEU A 224 6.74 -0.17 -19.27
CA LEU A 224 6.85 -0.27 -17.82
C LEU A 224 6.54 1.06 -17.14
N ILE A 225 6.10 0.98 -15.89
CA ILE A 225 5.99 2.10 -14.96
C ILE A 225 6.69 1.68 -13.67
N SER A 226 7.54 2.57 -13.14
CA SER A 226 8.18 2.40 -11.84
C SER A 226 7.45 3.23 -10.79
N ILE A 227 6.98 2.59 -9.74
CA ILE A 227 6.29 3.19 -8.60
C ILE A 227 7.27 3.23 -7.43
N GLY A 228 7.53 4.41 -6.88
CA GLY A 228 8.24 4.52 -5.61
C GLY A 228 7.33 4.02 -4.49
N ILE A 229 7.86 3.15 -3.63
CA ILE A 229 7.16 2.59 -2.47
C ILE A 229 8.02 2.78 -1.22
N PHE A 230 7.40 2.78 -0.05
CA PHE A 230 8.14 2.87 1.22
C PHE A 230 7.34 2.26 2.37
N ASP A 231 8.06 1.91 3.43
CA ASP A 231 7.50 1.65 4.75
C ASP A 231 8.21 2.53 5.80
N ASP A 232 8.09 2.20 7.08
CA ASP A 232 8.76 2.91 8.16
C ASP A 232 10.28 2.66 8.24
N THR A 233 10.80 1.65 7.53
CA THR A 233 12.20 1.22 7.58
C THR A 233 13.04 1.62 6.38
N ALA A 234 12.46 1.63 5.18
CA ALA A 234 13.21 1.88 3.95
C ALA A 234 12.32 2.36 2.78
N ASP A 235 12.99 2.87 1.76
CA ASP A 235 12.41 3.16 0.45
C ASP A 235 12.66 2.01 -0.53
N GLY A 236 11.77 1.86 -1.51
CA GLY A 236 11.85 0.86 -2.57
C GLY A 236 11.19 1.31 -3.87
N GLN A 237 11.19 0.42 -4.84
CA GLN A 237 10.58 0.63 -6.15
C GLN A 237 9.85 -0.63 -6.62
N LEU A 238 8.57 -0.51 -6.95
CA LEU A 238 7.78 -1.54 -7.61
C LEU A 238 7.69 -1.25 -9.11
N THR A 239 8.03 -2.20 -9.96
CA THR A 239 7.87 -2.04 -11.43
C THR A 239 6.66 -2.84 -11.92
N LEU A 240 5.73 -2.14 -12.57
CA LEU A 240 4.62 -2.74 -13.33
C LEU A 240 5.02 -2.83 -14.80
N TYR A 241 4.68 -3.94 -15.43
CA TYR A 241 5.00 -4.23 -16.84
C TYR A 241 3.74 -4.36 -17.68
N SER A 242 3.83 -3.98 -18.95
CA SER A 242 2.79 -4.21 -19.98
C SER A 242 1.42 -3.67 -19.54
N SER A 243 0.34 -4.45 -19.70
CA SER A 243 -1.03 -4.05 -19.37
C SER A 243 -1.23 -3.70 -17.89
N MET A 244 -0.41 -4.20 -16.96
CA MET A 244 -0.48 -3.78 -15.56
C MET A 244 -0.16 -2.29 -15.37
N CYS A 245 0.53 -1.64 -16.32
CA CYS A 245 0.77 -0.20 -16.30
C CYS A 245 -0.52 0.62 -16.23
N ASP A 246 -1.65 0.08 -16.72
CA ASP A 246 -2.95 0.75 -16.69
C ASP A 246 -3.56 0.82 -15.28
N SER A 247 -2.95 0.13 -14.31
CA SER A 247 -3.31 0.19 -12.89
C SER A 247 -2.71 1.41 -12.18
N ALA A 248 -1.61 1.97 -12.70
CA ALA A 248 -0.89 3.07 -12.03
C ALA A 248 -1.75 4.33 -11.77
N PRO A 249 -2.66 4.76 -12.67
CA PRO A 249 -3.54 5.90 -12.42
C PRO A 249 -4.51 5.74 -11.25
N LEU A 250 -4.77 4.50 -10.78
CA LEU A 250 -5.61 4.26 -9.61
C LEU A 250 -4.88 4.49 -8.29
N LEU A 251 -3.55 4.59 -8.33
CA LEU A 251 -2.72 4.74 -7.15
C LEU A 251 -2.56 6.22 -6.79
N ILE A 252 -2.60 6.52 -5.49
CA ILE A 252 -2.43 7.88 -4.97
C ILE A 252 -1.23 7.88 -4.02
N ALA A 253 -0.26 8.74 -4.31
CA ALA A 253 0.91 8.91 -3.46
C ALA A 253 0.53 9.29 -2.02
N SER A 254 1.23 8.71 -1.06
CA SER A 254 1.05 8.86 0.39
C SER A 254 -0.34 8.48 0.91
N LYS A 255 -1.15 7.78 0.11
CA LYS A 255 -2.50 7.35 0.48
C LYS A 255 -2.76 5.88 0.16
N THR A 256 -2.34 5.41 -1.02
CA THR A 256 -2.54 4.02 -1.40
C THR A 256 -1.53 3.12 -0.71
N VAL A 257 -2.02 2.08 -0.05
CA VAL A 257 -1.22 1.03 0.59
C VAL A 257 -1.34 -0.25 -0.21
N LEU A 258 -0.24 -0.98 -0.33
CA LEU A 258 -0.12 -2.21 -1.10
C LEU A 258 0.35 -3.31 -0.16
N LEU A 259 -0.35 -4.44 -0.13
CA LEU A 259 0.18 -5.68 0.41
C LEU A 259 0.67 -6.52 -0.76
N ILE A 260 1.98 -6.73 -0.83
CA ILE A 260 2.63 -7.49 -1.90
C ILE A 260 3.09 -8.83 -1.32
N SER A 261 2.48 -9.92 -1.77
CA SER A 261 2.90 -11.28 -1.42
C SER A 261 3.76 -11.87 -2.54
N ASN A 262 4.82 -12.59 -2.16
CA ASN A 262 5.79 -13.21 -3.08
C ASN A 262 6.34 -12.21 -4.13
N PRO A 263 6.83 -11.02 -3.75
CA PRO A 263 7.43 -10.10 -4.69
C PRO A 263 8.67 -10.73 -5.34
N GLY A 264 8.81 -10.56 -6.66
CA GLY A 264 10.10 -10.80 -7.31
C GLY A 264 11.06 -9.67 -6.95
N TRP A 265 12.32 -9.98 -6.66
CA TRP A 265 13.33 -8.99 -6.32
C TRP A 265 14.52 -9.06 -7.27
N ARG A 266 15.00 -7.89 -7.69
CA ARG A 266 16.32 -7.75 -8.32
C ARG A 266 17.32 -7.34 -7.25
N ILE A 267 18.23 -8.26 -6.91
CA ILE A 267 19.23 -8.10 -5.85
C ILE A 267 20.04 -6.84 -6.09
N GLU A 268 19.71 -5.80 -5.32
CA GLU A 268 20.34 -4.49 -5.32
C GLU A 268 20.21 -3.89 -3.91
N LYS A 269 20.96 -2.84 -3.59
CA LYS A 269 20.91 -2.17 -2.27
C LYS A 269 19.53 -1.58 -1.92
N MET A 270 18.69 -1.35 -2.93
CA MET A 270 17.33 -0.84 -2.76
C MET A 270 16.34 -1.95 -3.17
N ALA A 271 15.22 -2.05 -2.48
CA ALA A 271 14.17 -3.01 -2.79
C ALA A 271 13.52 -2.72 -4.16
N LYS A 272 14.09 -3.27 -5.23
CA LYS A 272 13.54 -3.22 -6.59
C LYS A 272 12.66 -4.44 -6.85
N LEU A 273 11.37 -4.24 -6.60
CA LEU A 273 10.34 -5.27 -6.66
C LEU A 273 9.69 -5.35 -8.05
N THR A 274 9.28 -6.55 -8.42
CA THR A 274 8.53 -6.86 -9.64
C THR A 274 7.43 -7.87 -9.32
N LEU A 275 6.35 -7.86 -10.10
CA LEU A 275 5.30 -8.88 -9.98
C LEU A 275 5.60 -10.03 -10.94
N SER A 276 5.63 -11.24 -10.40
CA SER A 276 5.75 -12.50 -11.14
C SER A 276 4.41 -13.24 -11.12
N GLY A 277 4.35 -14.40 -11.80
CA GLY A 277 3.16 -15.26 -11.73
C GLY A 277 2.71 -15.50 -10.29
N ASN A 278 3.62 -15.90 -9.40
CA ASN A 278 3.26 -16.24 -8.02
C ASN A 278 3.01 -15.03 -7.11
N SER A 279 3.18 -13.80 -7.63
CA SER A 279 3.01 -12.58 -6.85
C SER A 279 1.54 -12.19 -6.75
N ARG A 280 1.13 -11.71 -5.58
CA ARG A 280 -0.21 -11.17 -5.32
C ARG A 280 -0.07 -9.74 -4.83
N ILE A 281 -0.91 -8.84 -5.31
CA ILE A 281 -0.98 -7.47 -4.80
C ILE A 281 -2.41 -7.09 -4.43
N ASP A 282 -2.62 -6.86 -3.13
CA ASP A 282 -3.88 -6.33 -2.61
C ASP A 282 -3.77 -4.81 -2.50
N ILE A 283 -4.68 -4.10 -3.16
CA ILE A 283 -4.73 -2.63 -3.17
C ILE A 283 -5.59 -2.14 -2.02
N ASP A 284 -5.02 -1.29 -1.18
CA ASP A 284 -5.65 -0.73 0.01
C ASP A 284 -6.36 -1.80 0.86
N PRO A 285 -5.62 -2.84 1.32
CA PRO A 285 -6.20 -3.94 2.07
C PRO A 285 -6.84 -3.43 3.36
N ASP A 286 -8.01 -3.97 3.70
CA ASP A 286 -8.70 -3.64 4.95
C ASP A 286 -8.10 -4.43 6.12
N MET A 287 -7.01 -3.89 6.66
CA MET A 287 -6.32 -4.42 7.83
C MET A 287 -5.73 -3.28 8.68
N GLY A 288 -5.54 -3.54 9.98
CA GLY A 288 -5.01 -2.58 10.94
C GLY A 288 -3.65 -1.99 10.55
N ASP A 289 -2.69 -2.84 10.16
CA ASP A 289 -1.35 -2.39 9.75
C ASP A 289 -1.43 -1.45 8.53
N ALA A 290 -2.34 -1.71 7.58
CA ALA A 290 -2.51 -0.87 6.40
C ALA A 290 -3.09 0.50 6.76
N ARG A 291 -4.00 0.56 7.75
CA ARG A 291 -4.50 1.84 8.28
C ARG A 291 -3.38 2.63 8.96
N ARG A 292 -2.58 1.98 9.81
CA ARG A 292 -1.43 2.59 10.50
C ARG A 292 -0.38 3.10 9.52
N LEU A 293 0.02 2.30 8.54
CA LEU A 293 0.98 2.71 7.52
C LEU A 293 0.46 3.88 6.68
N ARG A 294 -0.83 3.87 6.32
CA ARG A 294 -1.46 4.99 5.62
C ARG A 294 -1.45 6.27 6.45
N ALA A 295 -1.78 6.17 7.74
CA ALA A 295 -1.71 7.30 8.65
C ALA A 295 -0.28 7.83 8.78
N LEU A 296 0.71 6.95 8.91
CA LEU A 296 2.12 7.32 8.94
C LEU A 296 2.53 8.06 7.67
N ALA A 297 2.19 7.52 6.50
CA ALA A 297 2.47 8.14 5.21
C ALA A 297 1.85 9.54 5.07
N GLN A 298 0.59 9.69 5.48
CA GLN A 298 -0.09 10.99 5.49
C GLN A 298 0.57 11.95 6.49
N LYS A 299 0.96 11.46 7.67
CA LYS A 299 1.68 12.27 8.66
C LYS A 299 3.03 12.75 8.14
N LEU A 300 3.75 11.94 7.36
CA LEU A 300 5.01 12.37 6.74
C LEU A 300 4.82 13.46 5.67
N THR A 301 3.64 13.54 5.06
CA THR A 301 3.30 14.67 4.15
C THR A 301 2.84 15.93 4.89
N LYS A 302 2.32 15.78 6.11
CA LYS A 302 1.94 16.88 6.98
C LYS A 302 3.18 17.41 7.72
N LYS A 303 3.23 18.71 7.97
CA LYS A 303 4.29 19.28 8.80
C LYS A 303 4.01 18.90 10.26
N GLU A 304 4.80 17.98 10.82
CA GLU A 304 4.68 17.58 12.22
C GLU A 304 4.99 18.78 13.13
N HIS A 305 4.13 18.98 14.14
CA HIS A 305 4.33 20.01 15.16
C HIS A 305 5.67 19.80 15.86
N VAL A 306 6.52 20.84 15.88
CA VAL A 306 7.81 20.75 16.56
C VAL A 306 7.60 21.02 18.03
N ASN A 307 7.86 19.97 18.84
CA ASN A 307 7.69 20.00 20.29
C ASN A 307 6.24 20.40 20.64
N PRO A 308 5.24 19.52 20.44
CA PRO A 308 3.84 19.80 20.77
C PRO A 308 3.64 19.95 22.28
N PRO A 309 2.64 20.72 22.74
CA PRO A 309 2.34 20.87 24.17
C PRO A 309 2.07 19.51 24.81
N PHE A 310 2.32 19.38 26.11
CA PHE A 310 1.95 18.19 26.85
C PHE A 310 0.41 18.11 26.93
N LEU A 311 -0.18 17.03 26.42
CA LEU A 311 -1.63 16.93 26.15
C LEU A 311 -2.42 16.17 27.24
N ILE A 312 -1.76 15.58 28.22
CA ILE A 312 -2.44 14.79 29.25
C ILE A 312 -2.96 15.72 30.33
N ALA A 313 -4.26 15.62 30.65
CA ALA A 313 -4.85 16.35 31.76
C ALA A 313 -4.25 15.92 33.11
N ASP A 314 -3.94 16.88 33.98
CA ASP A 314 -3.29 16.64 35.26
C ASP A 314 -4.07 15.65 36.15
N THR A 315 -5.41 15.66 36.07
CA THR A 315 -6.29 14.75 36.80
C THR A 315 -6.04 13.28 36.46
N LEU A 316 -5.81 12.98 35.17
CA LEU A 316 -5.53 11.63 34.71
C LEU A 316 -4.19 11.13 35.26
N VAL A 317 -3.19 12.03 35.31
CA VAL A 317 -1.86 11.72 35.85
C VAL A 317 -1.94 11.38 37.35
N ASP A 318 -2.77 12.10 38.11
CA ASP A 318 -2.87 11.91 39.56
C ASP A 318 -3.59 10.61 39.95
N ASP A 319 -4.58 10.19 39.16
CA ASP A 319 -5.21 8.87 39.33
C ASP A 319 -4.18 7.73 39.17
N PHE A 320 -3.27 7.83 38.20
CA PHE A 320 -2.22 6.83 37.98
C PHE A 320 -1.11 6.87 39.02
N LYS A 321 -0.75 8.06 39.52
CA LYS A 321 0.22 8.19 40.62
C LYS A 321 -0.30 7.52 41.89
N THR A 322 -1.59 7.64 42.17
CA THR A 322 -2.22 7.14 43.40
C THR A 322 -2.74 5.71 43.29
N ALA A 323 -2.75 5.13 42.09
CA ALA A 323 -3.13 3.74 41.85
C ALA A 323 -2.34 2.75 42.71
N ALA A 324 -3.07 1.81 43.34
CA ALA A 324 -2.51 0.78 44.20
C ALA A 324 -1.62 -0.22 43.43
N ILE A 325 -1.94 -0.47 42.16
CA ILE A 325 -1.18 -1.33 41.26
C ILE A 325 -0.65 -0.45 40.12
N ARG A 326 0.67 -0.47 39.93
CA ARG A 326 1.35 0.27 38.87
C ARG A 326 1.94 -0.73 37.88
N ALA A 327 1.37 -0.79 36.69
CA ALA A 327 1.84 -1.70 35.65
C ALA A 327 3.15 -1.20 35.03
N LEU A 328 4.13 -2.11 34.94
CA LEU A 328 5.35 -1.92 34.17
C LEU A 328 5.15 -2.60 32.81
N TYR A 329 5.33 -1.82 31.75
CA TYR A 329 5.26 -2.27 30.37
C TYR A 329 6.66 -2.36 29.78
N THR A 330 6.81 -3.23 28.77
CA THR A 330 7.90 -3.16 27.81
C THR A 330 7.48 -2.32 26.59
N LEU A 331 8.43 -1.92 25.76
CA LEU A 331 8.15 -1.22 24.50
C LEU A 331 7.31 -2.08 23.55
N ALA A 332 7.54 -3.39 23.51
CA ALA A 332 6.70 -4.32 22.76
C ALA A 332 5.26 -4.36 23.30
N ASP A 333 5.05 -4.37 24.62
CA ASP A 333 3.70 -4.34 25.19
C ASP A 333 2.96 -3.05 24.81
N VAL A 334 3.65 -1.91 24.87
CA VAL A 334 3.07 -0.61 24.47
C VAL A 334 2.68 -0.60 23.00
N ASP A 335 3.54 -1.15 22.15
CA ASP A 335 3.30 -1.27 20.71
C ASP A 335 2.11 -2.19 20.42
N ASP A 336 2.03 -3.38 21.05
CA ASP A 336 0.89 -4.30 20.91
C ASP A 336 -0.42 -3.71 21.40
N VAL A 337 -0.38 -2.96 22.51
CA VAL A 337 -1.52 -2.21 23.01
C VAL A 337 -1.94 -1.12 22.03
N ALA A 338 -1.00 -0.35 21.47
CA ALA A 338 -1.28 0.67 20.46
C ALA A 338 -1.93 0.04 19.21
N ARG A 339 -1.42 -1.12 18.76
CA ARG A 339 -2.02 -1.89 17.66
C ARG A 339 -3.43 -2.35 17.98
N SER A 340 -3.65 -2.88 19.17
CA SER A 340 -4.96 -3.36 19.63
C SER A 340 -6.00 -2.25 19.71
N LEU A 341 -5.62 -1.07 20.20
CA LEU A 341 -6.48 0.11 20.25
C LEU A 341 -6.81 0.64 18.84
N SER A 342 -5.82 0.69 17.95
CA SER A 342 -6.01 1.08 16.54
C SER A 342 -6.94 0.11 15.80
N ASN A 343 -6.76 -1.19 15.98
CA ASN A 343 -7.62 -2.21 15.38
C ASN A 343 -9.08 -2.03 15.83
N ARG A 344 -9.30 -1.76 17.12
CA ARG A 344 -10.63 -1.52 17.70
C ARG A 344 -11.17 -0.10 17.47
N ARG A 345 -10.39 0.80 16.88
CA ARG A 345 -10.69 2.24 16.72
C ARG A 345 -11.07 2.92 18.04
N SER A 346 -10.43 2.49 19.12
CA SER A 346 -10.66 3.04 20.46
C SER A 346 -9.81 4.29 20.67
N LYS A 347 -10.38 5.28 21.37
CA LYS A 347 -9.69 6.49 21.83
C LYS A 347 -9.28 6.42 23.30
N GLU A 348 -9.28 5.21 23.87
CA GLU A 348 -8.83 4.99 25.23
C GLU A 348 -7.38 5.44 25.41
N THR A 349 -7.11 6.05 26.55
CA THR A 349 -5.76 6.41 26.98
C THR A 349 -5.27 5.37 27.97
N ILE A 350 -4.08 4.83 27.73
CA ILE A 350 -3.46 3.84 28.62
C ILE A 350 -2.24 4.47 29.25
N ALA A 351 -2.03 4.20 30.53
CA ALA A 351 -0.89 4.72 31.26
C ALA A 351 -0.21 3.64 32.07
N GLY A 352 1.10 3.80 32.25
CA GLY A 352 1.90 2.88 33.04
C GLY A 352 3.33 3.38 33.18
N TYR A 353 4.22 2.45 33.49
CA TYR A 353 5.65 2.72 33.59
C TYR A 353 6.41 1.96 32.51
N LEU A 354 7.48 2.56 32.00
CA LEU A 354 8.47 1.94 31.10
C LEU A 354 9.83 1.98 31.78
N SER A 355 10.61 0.92 31.65
CA SER A 355 12.02 0.91 32.09
C SER A 355 12.92 0.87 30.85
N VAL A 356 13.61 1.97 30.57
CA VAL A 356 14.39 2.15 29.33
C VAL A 356 15.79 2.65 29.64
N ILE A 357 16.73 2.34 28.76
CA ILE A 357 18.12 2.79 28.80
C ILE A 357 18.27 3.97 27.84
N VAL A 358 18.90 5.05 28.32
CA VAL A 358 19.26 6.20 27.49
C VAL A 358 20.51 5.86 26.68
N THR A 359 20.37 5.53 25.40
CA THR A 359 21.53 5.13 24.58
C THR A 359 22.26 6.32 23.95
N GLU A 360 21.60 7.47 23.86
CA GLU A 360 22.14 8.68 23.27
C GLU A 360 21.51 9.93 23.90
N LEU A 361 22.32 10.94 24.17
CA LEU A 361 21.90 12.23 24.72
C LEU A 361 22.70 13.35 24.06
N ASN A 362 22.03 14.41 23.61
CA ASN A 362 22.56 15.41 22.68
C ASN A 362 22.41 16.86 23.22
N ILE A 363 22.73 17.11 24.48
CA ILE A 363 22.61 18.44 25.11
C ILE A 363 23.62 19.42 24.51
N VAL A 364 24.90 19.06 24.48
CA VAL A 364 26.00 19.94 24.03
C VAL A 364 25.87 20.23 22.55
N THR A 365 25.55 19.22 21.74
CA THR A 365 25.35 19.36 20.29
C THR A 365 24.20 20.31 19.97
N THR A 366 23.06 20.18 20.66
CA THR A 366 21.91 21.08 20.45
C THR A 366 22.19 22.49 20.98
N PHE A 367 22.87 22.63 22.12
CA PHE A 367 23.30 23.92 22.65
C PHE A 367 24.22 24.66 21.68
N ARG A 368 25.26 24.02 21.16
CA ARG A 368 26.19 24.63 20.19
C ARG A 368 25.52 25.06 18.89
N ARG A 369 24.44 24.38 18.49
CA ARG A 369 23.63 24.72 17.32
C ARG A 369 22.57 25.80 17.59
N ASN A 370 22.51 26.35 18.80
CA ASN A 370 21.45 27.26 19.24
C ASN A 370 20.04 26.62 19.12
N MET A 371 19.92 25.35 19.50
CA MET A 371 18.71 24.54 19.39
C MET A 371 18.34 23.82 20.68
N LEU A 372 18.81 24.30 21.85
CA LEU A 372 18.51 23.66 23.12
C LEU A 372 17.01 23.74 23.47
N MET A 373 16.35 24.83 23.08
CA MET A 373 14.90 25.00 23.20
C MET A 373 14.24 25.01 21.82
N SER A 374 13.00 24.51 21.75
CA SER A 374 12.19 24.47 20.53
C SER A 374 10.70 24.68 20.80
N ASN A 375 10.03 25.28 19.83
CA ASN A 375 8.58 25.33 19.69
C ASN A 375 8.25 25.63 18.22
N GLU A 376 7.02 25.99 17.92
CA GLU A 376 6.57 26.39 16.61
C GLU A 376 5.73 27.66 16.66
N CYS A 377 5.70 28.40 15.56
CA CYS A 377 4.76 29.50 15.36
C CYS A 377 4.55 29.73 13.87
N CYS A 378 3.32 30.06 13.45
CA CYS A 378 2.97 30.23 12.04
C CYS A 378 3.31 29.00 11.19
N GLY A 379 3.26 27.81 11.79
CA GLY A 379 3.67 26.55 11.15
C GLY A 379 5.16 26.45 10.85
N ILE A 380 6.03 27.29 11.44
CA ILE A 380 7.50 27.21 11.28
C ILE A 380 8.11 26.80 12.62
N PRO A 381 9.05 25.83 12.61
CA PRO A 381 9.77 25.46 13.82
C PRO A 381 10.73 26.57 14.21
N ILE A 382 10.74 26.91 15.49
CA ILE A 382 11.61 27.91 16.08
C ILE A 382 12.52 27.21 17.07
N PHE A 383 13.83 27.44 16.92
CA PHE A 383 14.86 26.92 17.79
C PHE A 383 15.71 28.08 18.32
N ALA A 384 16.05 28.02 19.61
CA ALA A 384 16.97 28.96 20.23
C ALA A 384 17.51 28.38 21.55
N ASN A 385 18.61 28.94 22.06
CA ASN A 385 19.00 28.83 23.46
C ASN A 385 18.37 29.99 24.25
N ASN A 386 17.05 30.05 24.26
CA ASN A 386 16.28 31.03 25.03
C ASN A 386 14.92 30.44 25.39
N ILE A 387 14.26 30.95 26.44
CA ILE A 387 12.91 30.52 26.85
C ILE A 387 11.85 31.27 26.06
N GLU A 388 12.17 32.46 25.54
CA GLU A 388 11.22 33.26 24.78
C GLU A 388 11.88 33.82 23.54
N ILE A 389 11.10 33.86 22.46
CA ILE A 389 11.56 34.45 21.20
C ILE A 389 10.40 35.12 20.47
N LYS A 390 10.70 36.26 19.85
CA LYS A 390 9.74 36.95 18.99
C LYS A 390 9.69 36.27 17.63
N CYS A 391 8.52 35.75 17.26
CA CYS A 391 8.31 35.17 15.93
C CYS A 391 8.52 36.24 14.85
N LYS A 392 9.38 35.95 13.88
CA LYS A 392 9.71 36.88 12.78
C LYS A 392 8.53 37.13 11.83
N GLN A 393 7.56 36.22 11.75
CA GLN A 393 6.42 36.36 10.84
C GLN A 393 5.24 37.13 11.46
N CYS A 394 4.80 36.74 12.66
CA CYS A 394 3.64 37.37 13.29
C CYS A 394 3.99 38.36 14.40
N GLY A 395 5.27 38.51 14.76
CA GLY A 395 5.73 39.43 15.80
C GLY A 395 5.35 39.04 17.23
N ARG A 396 4.64 37.91 17.45
CA ARG A 396 4.25 37.44 18.79
C ARG A 396 5.44 36.83 19.52
N VAL A 397 5.48 37.00 20.84
CA VAL A 397 6.43 36.30 21.70
C VAL A 397 5.95 34.86 21.89
N VAL A 398 6.85 33.91 21.67
CA VAL A 398 6.60 32.48 21.75
C VAL A 398 7.47 31.90 22.85
N LYS A 399 6.85 31.22 23.82
CA LYS A 399 7.57 30.49 24.87
C LYS A 399 8.11 29.18 24.30
N LEU A 400 9.41 28.96 24.39
CA LEU A 400 10.11 27.76 23.97
C LEU A 400 10.20 26.76 25.12
N ARG A 401 10.27 25.47 24.79
CA ARG A 401 10.48 24.38 25.76
C ARG A 401 11.70 23.57 25.39
N ILE A 402 12.17 22.74 26.31
CA ILE A 402 13.33 21.86 26.09
C ILE A 402 13.11 21.04 24.81
N ASN A 403 14.11 21.05 23.93
CA ASN A 403 14.02 20.36 22.65
C ASN A 403 14.05 18.83 22.86
N PRO A 404 13.01 18.08 22.47
CA PRO A 404 12.96 16.64 22.70
C PRO A 404 14.04 15.86 21.94
N ARG A 405 14.69 16.47 20.93
CA ARG A 405 15.85 15.87 20.24
C ARG A 405 17.12 15.83 21.09
N ILE A 406 17.12 16.45 22.28
CA ILE A 406 18.18 16.23 23.26
C ILE A 406 18.20 14.76 23.67
N LEU A 407 17.03 14.15 23.87
CA LEU A 407 16.93 12.71 24.06
C LEU A 407 17.12 12.01 22.71
N GLY A 408 18.17 11.21 22.62
CA GLY A 408 18.42 10.35 21.47
C GLY A 408 17.51 9.13 21.49
N ALA A 409 18.00 8.03 20.96
CA ALA A 409 17.30 6.76 21.06
C ALA A 409 17.18 6.28 22.53
N LEU A 410 16.06 5.64 22.83
CA LEU A 410 15.82 4.92 24.09
C LEU A 410 15.54 3.47 23.78
N LEU A 411 16.08 2.55 24.58
CA LEU A 411 16.02 1.12 24.30
C LEU A 411 15.60 0.33 25.55
N ASP A 412 14.83 -0.72 25.36
CA ASP A 412 14.63 -1.77 26.37
C ASP A 412 14.93 -3.15 25.75
N GLU A 413 14.67 -4.22 26.48
CA GLU A 413 14.92 -5.59 26.02
C GLU A 413 14.04 -6.00 24.82
N THR A 414 13.02 -5.22 24.48
CA THR A 414 12.00 -5.56 23.50
C THR A 414 11.94 -4.63 22.29
N GLY A 415 12.52 -3.43 22.36
CA GLY A 415 12.45 -2.47 21.27
C GLY A 415 13.21 -1.16 21.50
N GLN A 416 12.94 -0.19 20.62
CA GLN A 416 13.60 1.11 20.64
C GLN A 416 12.63 2.24 20.25
N ILE A 417 12.75 3.39 20.91
CA ILE A 417 12.07 4.64 20.53
C ILE A 417 13.09 5.57 19.87
N SER A 418 12.73 6.14 18.71
CA SER A 418 13.56 7.11 18.00
C SER A 418 13.57 8.50 18.67
N SER A 419 14.66 9.24 18.47
CA SER A 419 14.85 10.59 19.00
C SER A 419 13.72 11.56 18.60
N GLY A 420 13.32 12.42 19.54
CA GLY A 420 12.36 13.50 19.31
C GLY A 420 10.89 13.07 19.17
N LYS A 421 10.56 11.80 19.44
CA LYS A 421 9.18 11.28 19.37
C LYS A 421 8.40 11.34 20.67
N LEU A 422 9.10 11.46 21.80
CA LEU A 422 8.47 11.58 23.12
C LEU A 422 8.00 13.02 23.40
N ILE A 423 6.88 13.14 24.10
CA ILE A 423 6.37 14.42 24.62
C ILE A 423 6.55 14.41 26.14
N LEU A 424 7.55 15.13 26.64
CA LEU A 424 7.81 15.19 28.08
C LEU A 424 7.13 16.42 28.70
N SER A 425 6.60 16.23 29.90
CA SER A 425 6.19 17.34 30.77
C SER A 425 7.42 18.07 31.34
N ASP A 426 7.21 19.31 31.79
CA ASP A 426 8.28 20.11 32.41
C ASP A 426 8.82 19.45 33.69
N ALA A 427 7.96 18.73 34.43
CA ALA A 427 8.34 17.95 35.60
C ALA A 427 9.23 16.75 35.22
N ALA A 428 8.87 16.00 34.17
CA ALA A 428 9.69 14.89 33.67
C ALA A 428 11.08 15.37 33.21
N TRP A 429 11.14 16.49 32.48
CA TRP A 429 12.42 17.10 32.09
C TRP A 429 13.28 17.49 33.29
N SER A 430 12.66 18.14 34.28
CA SER A 430 13.36 18.57 35.49
C SER A 430 13.91 17.38 36.29
N GLN A 431 13.15 16.28 36.35
CA GLN A 431 13.57 15.04 37.00
C GLN A 431 14.73 14.35 36.26
N LEU A 432 14.69 14.30 34.93
CA LEU A 432 15.74 13.69 34.12
C LEU A 432 17.06 14.48 34.17
N LEU A 433 16.99 15.80 34.00
CA LEU A 433 18.17 16.66 33.87
C LEU A 433 18.65 17.21 35.22
N GLY A 434 17.84 17.08 36.27
CA GLY A 434 18.04 17.70 37.57
C GLY A 434 18.00 19.23 37.53
N ARG A 435 17.43 19.82 36.47
CA ARG A 435 17.43 21.25 36.16
C ARG A 435 16.16 21.65 35.42
N THR A 436 15.64 22.83 35.73
CA THR A 436 14.60 23.50 34.94
C THR A 436 15.14 23.98 33.59
N SER A 437 14.25 24.36 32.67
CA SER A 437 14.62 24.97 31.38
C SER A 437 15.53 26.19 31.54
N GLU A 438 15.23 27.04 32.50
CA GLU A 438 15.96 28.26 32.86
C GLU A 438 17.36 27.91 33.34
N GLN A 439 17.46 26.98 34.30
CA GLN A 439 18.76 26.55 34.84
C GLN A 439 19.62 25.88 33.78
N LEU A 440 19.03 25.09 32.89
CA LEU A 440 19.75 24.42 31.81
C LEU A 440 20.43 25.43 30.87
N LEU A 441 19.77 26.54 30.54
CA LEU A 441 20.32 27.58 29.67
C LEU A 441 21.51 28.33 30.28
N HIS A 442 21.46 28.59 31.59
CA HIS A 442 22.52 29.28 32.30
C HIS A 442 23.65 28.35 32.77
N THR A 443 23.55 27.05 32.49
CA THR A 443 24.58 26.08 32.87
C THR A 443 25.78 26.17 31.92
N PRO A 444 27.02 26.28 32.44
CA PRO A 444 28.22 26.30 31.61
C PRO A 444 28.36 25.04 30.75
N ILE A 445 28.96 25.18 29.57
CA ILE A 445 29.06 24.08 28.59
C ILE A 445 29.80 22.84 29.13
N ASP A 446 30.82 23.02 29.97
CA ASP A 446 31.53 21.89 30.58
C ASP A 446 30.65 21.10 31.55
N VAL A 447 29.74 21.78 32.25
CA VAL A 447 28.76 21.16 33.14
C VAL A 447 27.65 20.48 32.34
N LEU A 448 27.26 21.06 31.19
CA LEU A 448 26.34 20.39 30.26
C LEU A 448 26.94 19.11 29.68
N ARG A 449 28.23 19.11 29.32
CA ARG A 449 28.94 17.90 28.87
C ARG A 449 28.97 16.84 29.97
N TYR A 450 29.33 17.22 31.20
CA TYR A 450 29.29 16.29 32.33
C TYR A 450 27.89 15.72 32.58
N LEU A 451 26.85 16.55 32.48
CA LEU A 451 25.46 16.09 32.61
C LEU A 451 25.10 15.08 31.51
N GLU A 452 25.51 15.36 30.28
CA GLU A 452 25.30 14.47 29.13
C GLU A 452 25.95 13.10 29.35
N GLU A 453 27.22 13.08 29.73
CA GLU A 453 27.99 11.86 30.04
C GLU A 453 27.40 11.08 31.22
N ARG A 454 26.90 11.78 32.25
CA ARG A 454 26.33 11.16 33.45
C ARG A 454 25.00 10.45 33.18
N VAL A 455 24.19 10.99 32.26
CA VAL A 455 22.86 10.44 31.95
C VAL A 455 22.92 9.35 30.88
N LEU A 456 23.98 9.36 30.07
CA LEU A 456 24.22 8.32 29.06
C LEU A 456 24.30 6.93 29.71
N PHE A 457 23.63 5.96 29.10
CA PHE A 457 23.48 4.58 29.56
C PHE A 457 22.80 4.38 30.92
N LEU A 458 22.21 5.44 31.51
CA LEU A 458 21.35 5.25 32.67
C LEU A 458 20.07 4.53 32.27
N ARG A 459 19.70 3.53 33.07
CA ARG A 459 18.37 2.93 33.06
C ARG A 459 17.45 3.81 33.88
N ILE A 460 16.38 4.28 33.27
CA ILE A 460 15.40 5.17 33.89
C ILE A 460 14.01 4.59 33.77
N THR A 461 13.17 4.88 34.77
CA THR A 461 11.77 4.52 34.79
C THR A 461 10.92 5.73 34.41
N MET A 462 10.20 5.65 33.30
CA MET A 462 9.34 6.71 32.79
C MET A 462 7.87 6.38 33.06
N GLY A 463 7.12 7.30 33.65
CA GLY A 463 5.66 7.24 33.66
C GLY A 463 5.13 7.78 32.33
N PHE A 464 4.44 6.95 31.55
CA PHE A 464 3.96 7.28 30.21
C PHE A 464 2.45 7.12 30.09
N ALA A 465 1.79 8.01 29.33
CA ALA A 465 0.46 7.74 28.79
C ALA A 465 0.51 7.70 27.27
N LEU A 466 -0.18 6.72 26.72
CA LEU A 466 -0.36 6.47 25.30
C LEU A 466 -1.73 7.00 24.89
N ASN A 467 -1.74 7.89 23.90
CA ASN A 467 -2.96 8.34 23.23
C ASN A 467 -2.79 8.12 21.72
N LEU A 468 -3.83 7.60 21.06
CA LEU A 468 -3.87 7.44 19.62
C LEU A 468 -4.46 8.69 18.96
N GLU A 469 -3.65 9.37 18.16
CA GLU A 469 -4.10 10.47 17.29
C GLU A 469 -3.96 10.01 15.84
N ASP A 470 -5.06 10.00 15.08
CA ASP A 470 -5.10 9.53 13.68
C ASP A 470 -4.42 8.14 13.50
N GLU A 471 -4.75 7.15 14.33
CA GLU A 471 -4.16 5.78 14.31
C GLU A 471 -2.68 5.69 14.72
N ILE A 472 -2.03 6.81 15.07
CA ILE A 472 -0.62 6.84 15.49
C ILE A 472 -0.54 7.16 16.99
N GLY A 473 0.12 6.28 17.73
CA GLY A 473 0.38 6.49 19.15
C GLY A 473 1.39 7.62 19.40
N ARG A 474 1.07 8.51 20.34
CA ARG A 474 2.05 9.42 20.95
C ARG A 474 2.25 9.03 22.41
N LEU A 475 3.51 8.91 22.81
CA LEU A 475 3.89 8.67 24.19
C LEU A 475 4.20 9.99 24.87
N ALA A 476 3.37 10.31 25.87
CA ALA A 476 3.54 11.49 26.70
C ALA A 476 4.03 11.07 28.10
N ILE A 477 5.16 11.63 28.52
CA ILE A 477 5.89 11.26 29.73
C ILE A 477 5.62 12.29 30.83
N TRP A 478 4.95 11.90 31.90
CA TRP A 478 4.61 12.80 33.01
C TRP A 478 5.64 12.78 34.14
N CYS A 479 6.42 11.70 34.31
CA CYS A 479 7.49 11.65 35.31
C CYS A 479 8.63 10.72 34.90
N ILE A 480 9.80 10.95 35.49
CA ILE A 480 11.01 10.15 35.36
C ILE A 480 11.55 9.85 36.76
N ARG A 481 11.95 8.60 36.99
CA ARG A 481 12.64 8.14 38.20
C ARG A 481 13.92 7.43 37.77
N SER A 482 15.05 7.85 38.32
CA SER A 482 16.36 7.24 38.12
C SER A 482 16.71 6.31 39.26
#